data_AF-A0A3M7I156-F1
#
_entry.id   AF-A0A3M7I156-F1
#
_cell.length_a   1.000
_cell.length_b   1.000
_cell.length_c   1.000
_cell.angle_alpha   90.00
_cell.angle_beta   90.00
_cell.angle_gamma   90.00
#
_symmetry.space_group_name_H-M   'P 1'
#
loop_
_entity.id
_entity.type
_entity.pdbx_description
1 polymer ?
#
loop_
_entity_poly.entity_id
_entity_poly.type
_entity_poly.pdbx_seq_one_letter_code
_entity_poly.pdbx_strand_id
1 'polypeptide(L)'
;MDLSNYVPSSSTSGPPVTWFSQATESLCARMSLQQPTDRPAAPCVLSYLNEGGANFVFRIQPQACQDPNMQLHGRVPLLRIRKDLSHVQTAEEQLRSFDQHFKPLFSAQNLVEHEAVQLDDHVIPRLNQTVSQAKRSSSRTGDLMPNNEKYGLLITNMSPWPMETLVQFKPKWLSQSPNAPEEAKR
;
A
#
# COMPACT_ATOMS: atom_id res chain seq x y z
N MET A 1 -28.58 -4.96 -0.77
CA MET A 1 -27.83 -6.22 -0.94
C MET A 1 -27.55 -6.71 0.46
N ASP A 2 -28.19 -7.80 0.88
CA ASP A 2 -28.15 -8.26 2.28
C ASP A 2 -26.93 -9.17 2.49
N LEU A 3 -25.94 -8.62 3.20
CA LEU A 3 -24.66 -9.26 3.52
C LEU A 3 -24.63 -9.80 4.96
N SER A 4 -25.79 -9.87 5.62
CA SER A 4 -25.94 -10.29 7.03
C SER A 4 -25.50 -11.73 7.32
N ASN A 5 -25.30 -12.56 6.30
CA ASN A 5 -25.05 -14.00 6.45
C ASN A 5 -23.61 -14.45 6.24
N TYR A 6 -22.63 -13.53 6.11
CA TYR A 6 -21.22 -13.93 6.06
C TYR A 6 -20.71 -14.29 7.46
N VAL A 7 -20.44 -15.58 7.70
CA VAL A 7 -19.79 -16.08 8.91
C VAL A 7 -18.36 -16.49 8.57
N PRO A 8 -17.32 -15.76 9.04
CA PRO A 8 -15.93 -16.17 8.82
C PRO A 8 -15.64 -17.48 9.56
N SER A 9 -14.91 -18.39 8.93
CA SER A 9 -14.46 -19.63 9.59
C SER A 9 -13.48 -19.30 10.71
N SER A 10 -13.79 -19.74 11.92
CA SER A 10 -13.04 -19.48 13.15
C SER A 10 -11.75 -20.31 13.26
N SER A 11 -10.82 -20.19 12.31
CA SER A 11 -9.47 -20.75 12.47
C SER A 11 -8.51 -19.66 12.97
N THR A 12 -8.04 -19.78 14.21
CA THR A 12 -7.15 -18.83 14.90
C THR A 12 -5.66 -19.02 14.57
N SER A 13 -5.31 -19.93 13.66
CA SER A 13 -3.92 -20.23 13.27
C SER A 13 -3.45 -19.53 11.98
N GLY A 14 -4.27 -18.65 11.39
CA GLY A 14 -3.94 -17.89 10.18
C GLY A 14 -3.55 -16.43 10.45
N PRO A 15 -2.92 -15.74 9.48
CA PRO A 15 -2.77 -14.28 9.55
C PRO A 15 -4.17 -13.65 9.71
N PRO A 16 -4.34 -12.66 10.59
CA PRO A 16 -5.65 -12.12 10.88
C PRO A 16 -6.23 -11.43 9.65
N VAL A 17 -7.53 -11.62 9.49
CA VAL A 17 -8.30 -11.06 8.40
C VAL A 17 -8.41 -9.54 8.62
N THR A 18 -8.05 -8.78 7.60
CA THR A 18 -8.35 -7.35 7.47
C THR A 18 -9.50 -7.21 6.48
N TRP A 19 -10.45 -6.36 6.77
CA TRP A 19 -11.60 -6.10 5.92
C TRP A 19 -11.32 -4.89 5.05
N PHE A 20 -11.37 -5.09 3.73
CA PHE A 20 -11.33 -4.01 2.76
C PHE A 20 -12.75 -3.70 2.30
N SER A 21 -13.19 -2.48 2.51
CA SER A 21 -14.46 -1.99 1.97
C SER A 21 -14.18 -0.91 0.96
N GLN A 22 -14.65 -1.09 -0.27
CA GLN A 22 -14.63 -0.06 -1.28
C GLN A 22 -15.92 0.75 -1.17
N ALA A 23 -15.83 2.05 -1.37
CA ALA A 23 -17.02 2.87 -1.53
C ALA A 23 -17.21 3.21 -3.00
N THR A 24 -18.45 3.50 -3.36
CA THR A 24 -18.85 3.97 -4.68
C THR A 24 -18.29 5.35 -5.06
N GLU A 25 -17.61 6.03 -4.14
CA GLU A 25 -16.98 7.36 -4.34
C GLU A 25 -15.50 7.34 -3.90
N SER A 26 -14.65 8.07 -4.63
CA SER A 26 -13.17 7.96 -4.69
C SER A 26 -12.35 8.32 -3.44
N LEU A 27 -12.92 8.36 -2.24
CA LEU A 27 -12.20 8.62 -0.97
C LEU A 27 -12.70 7.79 0.23
N CYS A 28 -13.62 6.85 0.00
CA CYS A 28 -14.35 6.18 1.07
C CYS A 28 -13.94 4.70 1.24
N ALA A 29 -12.83 4.28 0.61
CA ALA A 29 -12.25 2.97 0.86
C ALA A 29 -11.68 2.88 2.27
N ARG A 30 -11.96 1.80 3.00
CA ARG A 30 -11.52 1.59 4.39
C ARG A 30 -10.91 0.23 4.60
N MET A 31 -9.89 0.18 5.45
CA MET A 31 -9.28 -1.03 5.97
C MET A 31 -9.46 -1.13 7.48
N SER A 32 -10.08 -2.23 7.92
CA SER A 32 -10.38 -2.47 9.33
C SER A 32 -9.99 -3.88 9.76
N LEU A 33 -9.66 -4.08 11.04
CA LEU A 33 -9.58 -5.44 11.59
C LEU A 33 -10.97 -6.01 11.95
N GLN A 34 -11.98 -5.14 12.09
CA GLN A 34 -13.35 -5.53 12.35
C GLN A 34 -14.15 -5.50 11.05
N GLN A 35 -15.12 -6.42 10.91
CA GLN A 35 -15.98 -6.42 9.74
C GLN A 35 -16.87 -5.17 9.76
N PRO A 36 -16.82 -4.31 8.74
CA PRO A 36 -17.76 -3.20 8.63
C PRO A 36 -19.20 -3.73 8.56
N THR A 37 -20.09 -3.15 9.35
CA THR A 37 -21.53 -3.49 9.36
C THR A 37 -22.35 -2.52 8.51
N ASP A 38 -21.77 -1.36 8.17
CA ASP A 38 -22.41 -0.28 7.44
C ASP A 38 -22.28 -0.42 5.91
N ARG A 39 -21.43 -1.33 5.42
CA ARG A 39 -21.09 -1.46 4.01
C ARG A 39 -20.59 -2.84 3.63
N PRO A 40 -20.64 -3.21 2.34
CA PRO A 40 -19.95 -4.39 1.83
C PRO A 40 -18.45 -4.33 2.09
N ALA A 41 -17.88 -5.44 2.53
CA ALA A 41 -16.45 -5.58 2.75
C ALA A 41 -15.96 -6.97 2.35
N ALA A 42 -14.77 -7.01 1.76
CA ALA A 42 -14.08 -8.24 1.42
C ALA A 42 -13.01 -8.56 2.49
N PRO A 43 -12.97 -9.79 3.00
CA PRO A 43 -11.89 -10.23 3.87
C PRO A 43 -10.60 -10.36 3.05
N CYS A 44 -9.50 -9.82 3.55
CA CYS A 44 -8.19 -9.86 2.94
C CYS A 44 -7.09 -10.10 3.97
N VAL A 45 -5.96 -10.62 3.50
CA VAL A 45 -4.73 -10.77 4.28
C VAL A 45 -3.70 -9.79 3.75
N LEU A 46 -3.04 -9.09 4.66
CA LEU A 46 -1.93 -8.21 4.35
C LEU A 46 -0.61 -8.90 4.66
N SER A 47 0.27 -8.98 3.68
CA SER A 47 1.61 -9.53 3.84
C SER A 47 2.67 -8.51 3.44
N TYR A 48 3.74 -8.42 4.23
CA TYR A 48 4.88 -7.56 3.92
C TYR A 48 5.47 -7.97 2.56
N LEU A 49 5.62 -7.00 1.66
CA LEU A 49 6.21 -7.21 0.35
C LEU A 49 7.64 -6.72 0.28
N ASN A 50 7.84 -5.43 0.55
CA ASN A 50 9.14 -4.79 0.42
C ASN A 50 9.13 -3.43 1.15
N GLU A 51 10.28 -2.77 1.21
CA GLU A 51 10.45 -1.45 1.77
C GLU A 51 11.47 -0.61 1.00
N GLY A 52 11.30 0.71 1.06
CA GLY A 52 12.30 1.69 0.61
C GLY A 52 12.85 2.49 1.78
N GLY A 53 13.50 3.62 1.48
CA GLY A 53 14.00 4.53 2.52
C GLY A 53 12.91 5.15 3.39
N ALA A 54 11.72 5.33 2.83
CA ALA A 54 10.64 6.12 3.45
C ALA A 54 9.30 5.39 3.58
N ASN A 55 9.15 4.19 3.01
CA ASN A 55 7.85 3.52 2.92
C ASN A 55 7.97 2.01 3.07
N PHE A 56 6.92 1.41 3.62
CA PHE A 56 6.60 -0.01 3.55
C PHE A 56 5.58 -0.27 2.45
N VAL A 57 5.68 -1.44 1.83
CA VAL A 57 4.73 -1.92 0.83
C VAL A 57 4.23 -3.30 1.25
N PHE A 58 2.92 -3.49 1.19
CA PHE A 58 2.23 -4.73 1.53
C PHE A 58 1.45 -5.26 0.32
N ARG A 59 1.43 -6.58 0.16
CA ARG A 59 0.48 -7.25 -0.74
C ARG A 59 -0.87 -7.36 -0.04
N ILE A 60 -1.93 -7.06 -0.78
CA ILE A 60 -3.30 -7.35 -0.39
C ILE A 60 -3.67 -8.68 -1.05
N GLN A 61 -4.07 -9.66 -0.23
CA GLN A 61 -4.49 -10.98 -0.68
C GLN A 61 -5.96 -11.16 -0.30
N PRO A 62 -6.90 -10.94 -1.23
CA PRO A 62 -8.31 -11.21 -1.00
C PRO A 62 -8.47 -12.68 -0.59
N GLN A 63 -9.18 -12.94 0.49
CA GLN A 63 -9.57 -14.29 0.83
C GLN A 63 -10.75 -14.69 -0.05
N ALA A 64 -10.87 -15.99 -0.34
CA ALA A 64 -11.88 -16.51 -1.24
C ALA A 64 -13.29 -16.01 -0.83
N CYS A 65 -13.84 -15.11 -1.63
CA CYS A 65 -15.25 -14.80 -1.59
C CYS A 65 -15.96 -15.90 -2.38
N GLN A 66 -16.96 -16.55 -1.78
CA GLN A 66 -17.74 -17.56 -2.51
C GLN A 66 -18.68 -16.94 -3.56
N ASP A 67 -18.81 -15.60 -3.57
CA ASP A 67 -19.55 -14.88 -4.59
C ASP A 67 -18.71 -14.73 -5.88
N PRO A 68 -19.10 -15.38 -7.00
CA PRO A 68 -18.40 -15.26 -8.27
C PRO A 68 -18.36 -13.82 -8.82
N ASN A 69 -19.29 -12.95 -8.41
CA ASN A 69 -19.34 -11.53 -8.81
C ASN A 69 -18.37 -10.64 -8.02
N MET A 70 -17.79 -11.14 -6.92
CA MET A 70 -16.76 -10.44 -6.14
C MET A 70 -15.34 -10.95 -6.46
N GLN A 71 -15.17 -11.71 -7.55
CA GLN A 71 -13.84 -12.05 -8.05
C GLN A 71 -13.12 -10.78 -8.50
N LEU A 72 -12.01 -10.45 -7.85
CA LEU A 72 -11.15 -9.36 -8.28
C LEU A 72 -10.51 -9.74 -9.62
N HIS A 73 -11.00 -9.12 -10.69
CA HIS A 73 -10.41 -9.25 -12.01
C HIS A 73 -9.23 -8.30 -12.15
N GLY A 74 -8.10 -8.80 -12.68
CA GLY A 74 -6.89 -8.02 -12.86
C GLY A 74 -5.95 -8.03 -11.64
N ARG A 75 -5.08 -7.03 -11.55
CA ARG A 75 -4.05 -6.98 -10.52
C ARG A 75 -4.60 -6.30 -9.27
N VAL A 76 -4.56 -6.99 -8.14
CA VAL A 76 -4.87 -6.39 -6.83
C VAL A 76 -3.82 -5.32 -6.51
N PRO A 77 -4.22 -4.09 -6.13
CA PRO A 77 -3.30 -3.02 -5.77
C PRO A 77 -2.45 -3.39 -4.54
N LEU A 78 -1.35 -2.66 -4.36
CA LEU A 78 -0.50 -2.80 -3.19
C LEU A 78 -0.83 -1.70 -2.19
N LEU A 79 -0.68 -1.99 -0.89
CA LEU A 79 -0.82 -0.99 0.16
C LEU A 79 0.55 -0.41 0.49
N ARG A 80 0.70 0.90 0.36
CA ARG A 80 1.90 1.65 0.71
C ARG A 80 1.64 2.52 1.93
N ILE A 81 2.50 2.40 2.94
CA ILE A 81 2.41 3.18 4.18
C ILE A 81 3.78 3.79 4.48
N ARG A 82 3.79 5.03 4.95
CA ARG A 82 5.03 5.73 5.29
C ARG A 82 5.72 5.13 6.52
N LYS A 83 7.03 5.34 6.60
CA LYS A 83 7.81 5.11 7.81
C LYS A 83 7.67 6.27 8.79
N ASP A 84 7.85 5.99 10.07
CA ASP A 84 7.88 6.98 11.13
C ASP A 84 9.22 7.73 11.14
N LEU A 85 9.38 8.61 10.15
CA LEU A 85 10.54 9.45 9.96
C LEU A 85 10.07 10.91 9.85
N SER A 86 10.72 11.82 10.57
CA SER A 86 10.30 13.23 10.67
C SER A 86 10.21 13.98 9.33
N HIS A 87 10.97 13.54 8.33
CA HIS A 87 11.01 14.16 7.00
C HIS A 87 10.06 13.49 5.99
N VAL A 88 9.33 12.44 6.39
CA VAL A 88 8.41 11.72 5.51
C VAL A 88 6.99 12.23 5.71
N GLN A 89 6.45 12.82 4.65
CA GLN A 89 5.09 13.36 4.57
C GLN A 89 4.01 12.30 4.80
N THR A 90 2.85 12.72 5.28
CA THR A 90 1.65 11.88 5.42
C THR A 90 1.14 11.37 4.06
N ALA A 91 0.29 10.34 4.07
CA ALA A 91 -0.28 9.80 2.82
C ALA A 91 -1.08 10.86 2.03
N GLU A 92 -1.85 11.69 2.73
CA GLU A 92 -2.64 12.77 2.11
C GLU A 92 -1.74 13.84 1.47
N GLU A 93 -0.67 14.25 2.15
CA GLU A 93 0.30 15.21 1.60
C GLU A 93 1.06 14.62 0.40
N GLN A 94 1.44 13.34 0.47
CA GLN A 94 2.07 12.65 -0.65
C GLN A 94 1.14 12.61 -1.87
N LEU A 95 -0.14 12.26 -1.69
CA LEU A 95 -1.11 12.21 -2.77
C LEU A 95 -1.38 13.61 -3.35
N ARG A 96 -1.59 14.61 -2.49
CA ARG A 96 -1.76 16.01 -2.92
C ARG A 96 -0.56 16.50 -3.72
N SER A 97 0.66 16.24 -3.23
CA SER A 97 1.89 16.64 -3.93
C SER A 97 2.04 15.92 -5.27
N PHE A 98 1.71 14.63 -5.32
CA PHE A 98 1.67 13.85 -6.56
C PHE A 98 0.71 14.47 -7.58
N ASP A 99 -0.54 14.72 -7.20
CA ASP A 99 -1.56 15.26 -8.09
C ASP A 99 -1.24 16.68 -8.57
N GLN A 100 -0.68 17.53 -7.70
CA GLN A 100 -0.40 18.93 -8.02
C GLN A 100 0.89 19.13 -8.80
N HIS A 101 1.95 18.38 -8.47
CA HIS A 101 3.30 18.67 -8.98
C HIS A 101 3.82 17.63 -9.96
N PHE A 102 3.42 16.36 -9.85
CA PHE A 102 3.98 15.28 -10.68
C PHE A 102 3.02 14.88 -11.79
N LYS A 103 1.74 14.66 -11.47
CA LYS A 103 0.72 14.23 -12.41
C LYS A 103 0.61 15.11 -13.66
N PRO A 104 0.73 16.46 -13.58
CA PRO A 104 0.68 17.31 -14.77
C PRO A 104 1.91 17.20 -15.68
N LEU A 105 3.03 16.66 -15.19
CA LEU A 105 4.31 16.60 -15.93
C LEU A 105 4.43 15.36 -16.83
N PHE A 106 3.60 14.34 -16.60
CA PHE A 106 3.68 13.06 -17.31
C PHE A 106 2.31 12.66 -17.86
N SER A 107 2.31 11.90 -18.96
CA SER A 107 1.08 11.26 -19.42
C SER A 107 0.63 10.17 -18.43
N ALA A 108 -0.68 10.00 -18.27
CA ALA A 108 -1.27 9.08 -17.29
C ALA A 108 -0.73 7.64 -17.42
N GLN A 109 -0.49 7.17 -18.64
CA GLN A 109 0.06 5.84 -18.92
C GLN A 109 1.49 5.59 -18.37
N ASN A 110 2.23 6.65 -18.04
CA ASN A 110 3.57 6.58 -17.48
C ASN A 110 3.60 6.76 -15.96
N LEU A 111 2.42 6.90 -15.34
CA LEU A 111 2.28 7.16 -13.91
C LEU A 111 1.72 5.93 -13.20
N VAL A 112 2.24 5.67 -12.00
CA VAL A 112 1.59 4.76 -11.05
C VAL A 112 0.45 5.51 -10.40
N GLU A 113 -0.75 4.94 -10.46
CA GLU A 113 -1.92 5.53 -9.82
C GLU A 113 -1.86 5.32 -8.32
N HIS A 114 -2.34 6.32 -7.59
CA HIS A 114 -2.40 6.33 -6.14
C HIS A 114 -3.82 6.69 -5.70
N GLU A 115 -4.34 5.99 -4.71
CA GLU A 115 -5.62 6.29 -4.07
C GLU A 115 -5.45 6.24 -2.55
N ALA A 116 -6.01 7.20 -1.83
CA ALA A 116 -5.98 7.19 -0.37
C ALA A 116 -6.98 6.16 0.19
N VAL A 117 -6.55 5.41 1.19
CA VAL A 117 -7.40 4.47 1.93
C VAL A 117 -7.34 4.78 3.42
N GLN A 118 -8.51 4.86 4.06
CA GLN A 118 -8.57 5.10 5.50
C GLN A 118 -8.20 3.82 6.26
N LEU A 119 -7.40 3.97 7.31
CA LEU A 119 -6.92 2.89 8.16
C LEU A 119 -7.54 3.04 9.55
N ASP A 120 -8.12 1.97 10.06
CA ASP A 120 -8.57 1.94 11.45
C ASP A 120 -7.39 1.86 12.42
N ASP A 121 -7.62 2.29 13.66
CA ASP A 121 -6.62 2.44 14.73
C ASP A 121 -5.84 1.15 15.05
N HIS A 122 -6.38 -0.01 14.67
CA HIS A 122 -5.75 -1.30 14.91
C HIS A 122 -4.90 -1.83 13.74
N VAL A 123 -5.04 -1.25 12.54
CA VAL A 123 -4.32 -1.70 11.34
C VAL A 123 -2.83 -1.46 11.49
N ILE A 124 -2.42 -0.24 11.83
CA ILE A 124 -1.00 0.11 11.96
C ILE A 124 -0.28 -0.71 13.04
N PRO A 125 -0.77 -0.81 14.28
CA PRO A 125 -0.15 -1.67 15.29
C PRO A 125 0.02 -3.11 14.80
N ARG A 126 -0.96 -3.64 14.06
CA ARG A 126 -0.88 -5.01 13.54
C ARG A 126 0.16 -5.15 12.43
N LEU A 127 0.21 -4.20 11.49
CA LEU A 127 1.22 -4.21 10.43
C LEU A 127 2.64 -4.04 10.98
N ASN A 128 2.81 -3.24 12.04
CA ASN A 128 4.09 -3.11 12.75
C ASN A 128 4.53 -4.44 13.36
N GLN A 129 3.61 -5.23 13.92
CA GLN A 129 3.93 -6.59 14.40
C GLN A 129 4.40 -7.50 13.25
N THR A 130 3.72 -7.47 12.10
CA THR A 130 4.12 -8.23 10.90
C THR A 130 5.50 -7.81 10.39
N VAL A 131 5.78 -6.51 10.34
CA VAL A 131 7.05 -5.95 9.88
C VAL A 131 8.21 -6.30 10.81
N SER A 132 8.00 -6.30 12.13
CA SER A 132 9.02 -6.70 13.11
C SER A 132 9.40 -8.18 13.03
N GLN A 133 8.51 -9.02 12.49
CA GLN A 133 8.75 -10.46 12.30
C GLN A 133 9.30 -10.78 10.89
N ALA A 134 9.28 -9.83 9.96
CA ALA A 134 9.75 -10.04 8.60
C ALA A 134 11.28 -10.07 8.54
N LYS A 135 11.83 -10.90 7.64
CA LYS A 135 13.27 -10.92 7.36
C LYS A 135 13.67 -9.65 6.60
N ARG A 136 14.30 -8.72 7.29
CA ARG A 136 14.68 -7.38 6.77
C ARG A 136 16.18 -7.16 6.92
N SER A 137 16.74 -6.22 6.16
CA SER A 137 18.15 -5.84 6.30
C SER A 137 18.40 -5.26 7.69
N SER A 138 19.55 -5.55 8.30
CA SER A 138 19.89 -5.09 9.66
C SER A 138 19.79 -3.57 9.85
N SER A 139 20.12 -2.79 8.81
CA SER A 139 19.99 -1.33 8.80
C SER A 139 18.55 -0.80 8.79
N ARG A 140 17.56 -1.69 8.70
CA ARG A 140 16.12 -1.35 8.59
C ARG A 140 15.27 -1.91 9.72
N THR A 141 15.80 -2.83 10.54
CA THR A 141 15.02 -3.53 11.57
C THR A 141 14.32 -2.61 12.57
N GLY A 142 14.84 -1.40 12.79
CA GLY A 142 14.22 -0.40 13.67
C GLY A 142 13.15 0.47 13.01
N ASP A 143 13.03 0.48 11.68
CA ASP A 143 12.01 1.28 11.00
C ASP A 143 10.61 0.68 11.25
N LEU A 144 9.66 1.54 11.62
CA LEU A 144 8.24 1.21 11.86
C LEU A 144 7.32 2.25 11.20
N MET A 145 6.01 1.97 11.18
CA MET A 145 4.97 2.91 10.80
C MET A 145 4.50 3.71 12.03
N PRO A 146 4.10 4.98 11.87
CA PRO A 146 3.63 5.80 12.97
C PRO A 146 2.23 5.35 13.44
N ASN A 147 2.06 5.08 14.73
CA ASN A 147 0.80 4.55 15.27
C ASN A 147 -0.42 5.46 15.08
N ASN A 148 -0.21 6.75 14.82
CA ASN A 148 -1.27 7.72 14.56
C ASN A 148 -1.59 7.90 13.07
N GLU A 149 -0.95 7.14 12.17
CA GLU A 149 -1.24 7.19 10.74
C GLU A 149 -2.68 6.73 10.47
N LYS A 150 -3.44 7.58 9.78
CA LYS A 150 -4.87 7.35 9.50
C LYS A 150 -5.13 6.96 8.06
N TYR A 151 -4.14 7.15 7.18
CA TYR A 151 -4.29 6.88 5.76
C TYR A 151 -3.09 6.11 5.21
N GLY A 152 -3.40 5.17 4.30
CA GLY A 152 -2.43 4.54 3.42
C GLY A 152 -2.66 4.96 1.97
N LEU A 153 -1.77 4.54 1.08
CA LEU A 153 -1.96 4.69 -0.37
C LEU A 153 -2.10 3.31 -1.01
N LEU A 154 -3.21 3.07 -1.70
CA LEU A 154 -3.30 1.99 -2.69
C LEU A 154 -2.51 2.43 -3.92
N ILE A 155 -1.65 1.55 -4.42
CA ILE A 155 -0.83 1.82 -5.60
C ILE A 155 -0.99 0.72 -6.65
N THR A 156 -0.89 1.09 -7.92
CA THR A 156 -0.91 0.13 -9.03
C THR A 156 0.14 -0.95 -8.82
N ASN A 157 -0.28 -2.22 -8.89
CA ASN A 157 0.62 -3.35 -8.75
C ASN A 157 1.34 -3.64 -10.08
N MET A 158 2.62 -3.28 -10.14
CA MET A 158 3.46 -3.52 -11.32
C MET A 158 4.22 -4.87 -11.30
N SER A 159 3.93 -5.78 -10.35
CA SER A 159 4.58 -7.12 -10.32
C SER A 159 4.33 -7.88 -11.62
N PRO A 160 5.32 -8.59 -12.20
CA PRO A 160 5.12 -9.28 -13.46
C PRO A 160 4.07 -10.41 -13.32
N TRP A 161 3.29 -10.65 -14.37
CA TRP A 161 2.56 -11.91 -14.53
C TRP A 161 3.55 -13.09 -14.72
N PRO A 162 3.12 -14.37 -14.57
CA PRO A 162 4.04 -15.51 -14.66
C PRO A 162 4.90 -15.58 -15.94
N MET A 163 4.44 -15.03 -17.05
CA MET A 163 5.15 -15.00 -18.35
C MET A 163 5.80 -13.66 -18.68
N GLU A 164 5.83 -12.72 -17.72
CA GLU A 164 6.45 -11.41 -17.90
C GLU A 164 7.78 -11.33 -17.14
N THR A 165 8.69 -10.53 -17.67
CA THR A 165 9.91 -10.13 -16.98
C THR A 165 9.78 -8.67 -16.57
N LEU A 166 9.82 -8.40 -15.27
CA LEU A 166 9.87 -7.03 -14.75
C LEU A 166 11.32 -6.57 -14.67
N VAL A 167 11.62 -5.45 -15.34
CA VAL A 167 12.88 -4.73 -15.17
C VAL A 167 12.60 -3.48 -14.35
N GLN A 168 13.16 -3.40 -13.14
CA GLN A 168 13.07 -2.22 -12.30
C GLN A 168 14.36 -1.40 -12.43
N PHE A 169 14.23 -0.16 -12.87
CA PHE A 169 15.34 0.78 -12.96
C PHE A 169 15.06 2.02 -12.10
N LYS A 170 15.99 2.35 -11.21
CA LYS A 170 15.97 3.60 -10.45
C LYS A 170 17.06 4.52 -11.02
N PRO A 171 16.75 5.33 -12.05
CA PRO A 171 17.72 6.25 -12.60
C PRO A 171 18.24 7.17 -11.51
N LYS A 172 19.53 7.45 -11.57
CA LYS A 172 20.12 8.59 -10.87
C LYS A 172 20.13 9.79 -11.81
N TRP A 173 20.56 10.92 -11.30
CA TRP A 173 20.77 12.11 -12.11
C TRP A 173 21.78 11.79 -13.22
N LEU A 174 21.35 11.92 -14.50
CA LEU A 174 22.14 11.46 -15.65
C LEU A 174 23.08 12.52 -16.21
N SER A 175 22.83 13.78 -15.89
CA SER A 175 23.61 14.93 -16.34
C SER A 175 24.49 15.43 -15.19
N GLN A 176 25.59 16.11 -15.45
CA GLN A 176 26.28 16.83 -14.37
C GLN A 176 25.42 18.05 -14.01
N SER A 177 25.43 18.50 -12.75
CA SER A 177 24.82 19.79 -12.42
C SER A 177 25.54 20.91 -13.20
N PRO A 178 24.83 21.88 -13.81
CA PRO A 178 25.47 22.99 -14.53
C PRO A 178 26.41 23.86 -13.67
N ASN A 179 26.20 23.86 -12.35
CA ASN A 179 27.01 24.58 -11.38
C ASN A 179 27.96 23.67 -10.59
N ALA A 180 28.18 22.44 -11.05
CA ALA A 180 29.14 21.56 -10.39
C ALA A 180 30.56 22.11 -10.56
N PRO A 181 31.38 22.10 -9.50
CA PRO A 181 32.81 22.38 -9.60
C PRO A 181 33.49 21.47 -10.65
N GLU A 182 34.60 21.93 -11.24
CA GLU A 182 35.33 21.17 -12.27
C GLU A 182 35.77 19.78 -11.78
N GLU A 183 36.06 19.67 -10.48
CA GLU A 183 36.50 18.44 -9.81
C GLU A 183 35.36 17.54 -9.30
N ALA A 184 34.10 17.92 -9.52
CA ALA A 184 32.96 17.12 -9.07
C ALA A 184 32.86 15.80 -9.85
N LYS A 185 32.86 14.68 -9.12
CA LYS A 185 32.70 13.34 -9.69
C LYS A 185 31.23 12.95 -9.77
N ARG A 186 30.86 12.15 -10.78
CA ARG A 186 29.56 11.50 -10.92
C ARG A 186 29.47 10.23 -10.08
#